data_AF-A0A6L6XRA6-F1
#
_entry.id   AF-A0A6L6XRA6-F1
#
_cell.length_a   1.000
_cell.length_b   1.000
_cell.length_c   1.000
_cell.angle_alpha   90.00
_cell.angle_beta   90.00
_cell.angle_gamma   90.00
#
_symmetry.space_group_name_H-M   'P 1'
#
loop_
_entity.id
_entity.type
_entity.pdbx_description
1 polymer ?
#
loop_
_entity_poly.entity_id
_entity_poly.type
_entity_poly.pdbx_seq_one_letter_code
_entity_poly.pdbx_strand_id
1 'polypeptide(L)'
;MDVHPLDASSSVPPSEQLRAQIASRAASGDLPAGTRLPTVRALADELGLAVNTVAKAYRALEGAGVVTTDGRRGTFVSGASTSARDAAAAYVATARRLGLTLTEARRLVDQSWT
;
A
#
# COMPACT_ATOMS: atom_id res chain seq x y z
N MET A 1 -7.65 -0.28 -13.52
CA MET A 1 -6.55 -0.26 -12.53
C MET A 1 -5.60 -1.30 -13.05
N ASP A 2 -4.50 -0.91 -13.70
CA ASP A 2 -3.71 -1.89 -14.45
C ASP A 2 -2.94 -2.78 -13.47
N VAL A 3 -3.48 -3.95 -13.15
CA VAL A 3 -2.86 -4.93 -12.26
C VAL A 3 -1.96 -5.79 -13.13
N HIS A 4 -0.66 -5.79 -12.88
CA HIS A 4 0.27 -6.53 -13.73
C HIS A 4 0.09 -8.04 -13.56
N PRO A 5 0.35 -8.84 -14.62
CA PRO A 5 0.19 -10.29 -14.59
C PRO A 5 0.94 -10.92 -13.40
N LEU A 6 0.27 -11.82 -12.68
CA LEU A 6 0.89 -12.59 -11.60
C LEU A 6 1.77 -13.69 -12.20
N ASP A 7 2.88 -13.99 -11.54
CA ASP A 7 3.80 -15.04 -11.98
C ASP A 7 3.29 -16.40 -11.51
N ALA A 8 2.73 -17.17 -12.46
CA ALA A 8 2.22 -18.52 -12.21
C ALA A 8 3.34 -19.55 -11.93
N SER A 9 4.59 -19.23 -12.23
CA SER A 9 5.76 -20.10 -11.98
C SER A 9 6.42 -19.87 -10.62
N SER A 10 6.03 -18.80 -9.92
CA SER A 10 6.54 -18.45 -8.61
C SER A 10 6.07 -19.40 -7.51
N SER A 11 6.93 -19.64 -6.52
CA SER A 11 6.57 -20.35 -5.29
C SER A 11 5.67 -19.52 -4.35
N VAL A 12 5.52 -18.22 -4.62
CA VAL A 12 4.66 -17.32 -3.84
C VAL A 12 3.20 -17.53 -4.27
N PRO A 13 2.27 -17.80 -3.35
CA PRO A 13 0.86 -17.99 -3.70
C PRO A 13 0.28 -16.77 -4.43
N PRO A 14 -0.61 -16.94 -5.44
CA PRO A 14 -1.17 -15.83 -6.21
C PRO A 14 -1.86 -14.75 -5.35
N SER A 15 -2.50 -15.14 -4.24
CA SER A 15 -3.10 -14.19 -3.30
C SER A 15 -2.06 -13.26 -2.67
N GLU A 16 -0.87 -13.78 -2.39
CA GLU A 16 0.23 -13.03 -1.77
C GLU A 16 0.92 -12.13 -2.79
N GLN A 17 1.11 -12.61 -4.02
CA GLN A 17 1.61 -11.78 -5.11
C GLN A 17 0.67 -10.58 -5.39
N LEU A 18 -0.64 -10.83 -5.47
CA LEU A 18 -1.64 -9.77 -5.66
C LEU A 18 -1.62 -8.77 -4.51
N ARG A 19 -1.57 -9.25 -3.26
CA ARG A 19 -1.46 -8.43 -2.05
C ARG A 19 -0.22 -7.53 -2.12
N ALA A 20 0.95 -8.10 -2.39
CA ALA A 20 2.20 -7.37 -2.47
C ALA A 20 2.18 -6.30 -3.57
N GLN A 21 1.64 -6.62 -4.74
CA GLN A 21 1.56 -5.67 -5.86
C GLN A 21 0.67 -4.47 -5.53
N ILE A 22 -0.53 -4.71 -4.97
CA ILE A 22 -1.43 -3.61 -4.58
C ILE A 22 -0.82 -2.76 -3.47
N ALA A 23 -0.21 -3.40 -2.46
CA ALA A 23 0.45 -2.69 -1.36
C ALA A 23 1.62 -1.83 -1.83
N SER A 24 2.45 -2.35 -2.74
CA SER A 24 3.58 -1.60 -3.31
C SER A 24 3.11 -0.36 -4.07
N ARG A 25 2.06 -0.48 -4.86
CA ARG A 25 1.50 0.64 -5.64
C ARG A 25 0.79 1.68 -4.77
N ALA A 26 0.11 1.22 -3.71
CA ALA A 26 -0.45 2.12 -2.71
C ALA A 26 0.67 2.91 -2.00
N ALA A 27 1.77 2.25 -1.65
CA ALA A 27 2.92 2.86 -0.99
C ALA A 27 3.74 3.80 -1.90
N SER A 28 3.83 3.52 -3.20
CA SER A 28 4.50 4.38 -4.19
C SER A 28 3.67 5.60 -4.59
N GLY A 29 2.35 5.53 -4.40
CA GLY A 29 1.39 6.54 -4.85
C GLY A 29 0.82 6.28 -6.25
N ASP A 30 1.26 5.22 -6.95
CA ASP A 30 0.72 4.81 -8.25
C ASP A 30 -0.74 4.35 -8.15
N LEU A 31 -1.15 3.96 -6.94
CA LEU A 31 -2.53 3.70 -6.58
C LEU A 31 -2.93 4.63 -5.42
N PRO A 32 -3.36 5.88 -5.73
CA PRO A 32 -3.58 6.89 -4.72
C PRO A 32 -4.63 6.51 -3.67
N ALA A 33 -4.50 7.08 -2.48
CA ALA A 33 -5.54 7.06 -1.46
C ALA A 33 -6.91 7.45 -2.03
N GLY A 34 -7.96 6.75 -1.60
CA GLY A 34 -9.33 6.96 -2.10
C GLY A 34 -9.59 6.32 -3.47
N THR A 35 -8.58 5.73 -4.12
CA THR A 35 -8.81 4.96 -5.35
C THR A 35 -9.74 3.79 -5.07
N ARG A 36 -10.85 3.72 -5.81
CA ARG A 36 -11.77 2.60 -5.75
C ARG A 36 -11.18 1.38 -6.46
N LEU A 37 -11.12 0.26 -5.75
CA LEU A 37 -10.70 -1.01 -6.31
C LEU A 37 -11.87 -1.70 -7.05
N PRO A 38 -11.57 -2.56 -8.05
CA PRO A 38 -12.59 -3.44 -8.61
C PRO A 38 -13.20 -4.34 -7.52
N THR A 39 -14.38 -4.88 -7.79
CA THR A 39 -14.94 -5.91 -6.90
C THR A 39 -14.09 -7.17 -6.96
N VAL A 40 -14.16 -8.01 -5.92
CA VAL A 40 -13.47 -9.31 -5.89
C VAL A 40 -13.78 -10.14 -7.15
N ARG A 41 -15.04 -10.18 -7.59
CA ARG A 41 -15.44 -10.91 -8.81
C ARG A 41 -14.88 -10.27 -10.06
N ALA A 42 -15.03 -8.96 -10.22
CA ALA A 42 -14.51 -8.25 -11.39
C ALA A 42 -12.99 -8.43 -11.55
N LEU A 43 -12.24 -8.34 -10.45
CA LEU A 43 -10.79 -8.51 -10.49
C LEU A 43 -10.40 -9.99 -10.71
N ALA A 44 -11.16 -10.93 -10.16
CA ALA A 44 -10.96 -12.35 -10.43
C ALA A 44 -11.12 -12.67 -11.92
N ASP A 45 -12.16 -12.11 -12.55
CA ASP A 45 -12.42 -12.27 -13.98
C ASP A 45 -11.32 -11.60 -14.83
N GLU A 46 -10.91 -10.38 -14.47
CA GLU A 46 -9.84 -9.63 -15.15
C GLU A 46 -8.48 -10.36 -15.11
N LEU A 47 -8.16 -11.00 -13.98
CA LEU A 47 -6.88 -11.69 -13.78
C LEU A 47 -6.91 -13.19 -14.04
N GLY A 48 -8.08 -13.77 -14.37
CA GLY A 48 -8.25 -15.21 -14.50
C GLY A 48 -7.96 -15.99 -13.21
N LEU A 49 -8.24 -15.39 -12.05
CA LEU A 49 -7.99 -15.98 -10.73
C LEU A 49 -9.25 -16.56 -10.11
N ALA A 50 -9.08 -17.52 -9.20
CA ALA A 50 -10.19 -17.93 -8.34
C ALA A 50 -10.65 -16.75 -7.45
N VAL A 51 -11.96 -16.56 -7.35
CA VAL A 51 -12.59 -15.51 -6.51
C VAL A 51 -12.05 -15.52 -5.08
N ASN A 52 -11.85 -16.71 -4.50
CA ASN A 52 -11.32 -16.87 -3.14
C ASN A 52 -9.87 -16.37 -3.00
N THR A 53 -9.07 -16.45 -4.06
CA THR A 53 -7.69 -15.95 -4.09
C THR A 53 -7.67 -14.43 -3.98
N VAL A 54 -8.52 -13.75 -4.77
CA VAL A 54 -8.67 -12.29 -4.71
C VAL A 54 -9.25 -11.86 -3.37
N ALA A 55 -10.28 -12.57 -2.87
CA ALA A 55 -10.86 -12.30 -1.55
C ALA A 55 -9.83 -12.41 -0.43
N LYS A 56 -8.94 -13.42 -0.50
CA LYS A 56 -7.85 -13.60 0.47
C LYS A 56 -6.86 -12.44 0.43
N ALA A 57 -6.49 -11.96 -0.77
CA ALA A 57 -5.62 -10.80 -0.93
C ALA A 57 -6.25 -9.53 -0.34
N TYR A 58 -7.52 -9.26 -0.65
CA TYR A 58 -8.24 -8.07 -0.16
C TYR A 58 -8.38 -8.06 1.36
N ARG A 59 -8.72 -9.21 1.97
CA ARG A 59 -8.77 -9.34 3.44
C ARG A 59 -7.41 -9.07 4.08
N ALA A 60 -6.32 -9.55 3.47
CA ALA A 60 -4.98 -9.30 3.98
C ALA A 60 -4.58 -7.82 3.86
N LEU A 61 -4.94 -7.15 2.76
CA LEU A 61 -4.75 -5.71 2.58
C LEU A 61 -5.56 -4.90 3.59
N GLU A 62 -6.79 -5.30 3.85
CA GLU A 62 -7.68 -4.65 4.81
C GLU A 62 -7.17 -4.83 6.25
N GLY A 63 -6.74 -6.03 6.61
CA GLY A 63 -6.10 -6.30 7.90
C GLY A 63 -4.77 -5.53 8.09
N ALA A 64 -4.09 -5.20 7.01
CA ALA A 64 -2.89 -4.35 7.01
C ALA A 64 -3.21 -2.84 6.91
N GLY A 65 -4.49 -2.45 6.85
CA GLY A 65 -4.91 -1.05 6.72
C GLY A 65 -4.59 -0.41 5.37
N VAL A 66 -4.16 -1.17 4.36
CA VAL A 66 -3.83 -0.68 3.00
C VAL A 66 -5.09 -0.34 2.22
N VAL A 67 -6.19 -1.07 2.48
CA VAL A 67 -7.51 -0.80 1.90
C VAL A 67 -8.57 -0.76 2.99
N THR A 68 -9.70 -0.13 2.69
CA THR A 68 -10.89 -0.12 3.54
C THR A 68 -12.10 -0.53 2.71
N THR A 69 -12.94 -1.43 3.23
CA THR A 69 -14.20 -1.81 2.58
C THR A 69 -15.40 -1.11 3.24
N ASP A 70 -16.12 -0.29 2.48
CA ASP A 70 -17.36 0.38 2.92
C ASP A 70 -18.59 -0.33 2.33
N GLY A 71 -18.74 -1.63 2.64
CA GLY A 71 -19.91 -2.45 2.26
C GLY A 71 -20.38 -2.26 0.81
N ARG A 72 -21.54 -1.61 0.62
CA ARG A 72 -22.15 -1.35 -0.70
C ARG A 72 -21.40 -0.32 -1.56
N ARG A 73 -20.55 0.51 -0.97
CA ARG A 73 -19.78 1.55 -1.68
C ARG A 73 -18.51 0.99 -2.31
N GLY A 74 -18.04 -0.17 -1.86
CA GLY A 74 -16.90 -0.90 -2.42
C GLY A 74 -15.65 -0.83 -1.55
N THR A 75 -14.54 -1.25 -2.14
CA THR A 75 -13.21 -1.27 -1.49
C THR A 75 -12.39 -0.12 -2.03
N PHE A 76 -11.70 0.60 -1.15
CA PHE A 76 -10.89 1.77 -1.50
C PHE A 76 -9.49 1.65 -0.91
N VAL A 77 -8.49 2.20 -1.59
CA VAL A 77 -7.15 2.36 -0.98
C VAL A 77 -7.26 3.33 0.19
N SER A 78 -6.79 2.88 1.35
CA SER A 78 -6.81 3.65 2.58
C SER A 78 -5.88 4.86 2.48
N GLY A 79 -6.31 5.98 3.04
CA GLY A 79 -5.52 7.23 3.10
C GLY A 79 -4.41 7.27 4.15
N ALA A 80 -4.09 6.14 4.79
CA ALA A 80 -3.16 6.10 5.92
C ALA A 80 -1.81 5.41 5.60
N SER A 81 -1.50 5.18 4.33
CA SER A 81 -0.14 4.84 3.91
C SER A 81 0.66 6.13 3.74
N THR A 82 1.17 6.70 4.84
CA THR A 82 2.25 7.70 4.74
C THR A 82 3.41 7.01 4.03
N SER A 83 3.71 7.38 2.79
CA SER A 83 4.87 6.80 2.11
C SER A 83 6.14 7.14 2.89
N ALA A 84 7.20 6.33 2.74
CA ALA A 84 8.49 6.67 3.38
C ALA A 84 8.97 8.08 2.98
N ARG A 85 8.65 8.51 1.75
CA ARG A 85 8.92 9.86 1.26
C ARG A 85 8.07 10.91 1.99
N ASP A 86 6.80 10.66 2.24
CA ASP A 86 5.91 11.59 2.96
C ASP A 86 6.30 11.69 4.43
N ALA A 87 6.67 10.57 5.06
CA ALA A 87 7.19 10.55 6.43
C ALA A 87 8.49 11.36 6.52
N ALA A 88 9.41 11.16 5.57
CA ALA A 88 10.64 11.94 5.48
C ALA A 88 10.37 13.43 5.22
N ALA A 89 9.40 13.77 4.36
CA ALA A 89 9.03 15.16 4.09
C ALA A 89 8.42 15.83 5.32
N ALA A 90 7.54 15.13 6.05
CA ALA A 90 6.94 15.62 7.30
C ALA A 90 8.00 15.82 8.40
N TYR A 91 8.97 14.91 8.48
CA TYR A 91 10.13 15.03 9.34
C TYR A 91 10.98 16.26 8.99
N VAL A 92 11.36 16.43 7.71
CA VAL A 92 12.16 17.57 7.22
C VAL A 92 11.43 18.90 7.46
N ALA A 93 10.12 18.97 7.20
CA ALA A 93 9.32 20.17 7.44
C ALA A 93 9.33 20.56 8.92
N THR A 94 9.28 19.58 9.81
CA THR A 94 9.35 19.81 11.26
C THR A 94 10.75 20.21 11.70
N ALA A 95 11.80 19.53 11.23
CA ALA A 95 13.19 19.88 11.51
C ALA A 95 13.52 21.32 11.08
N ARG A 96 13.07 21.74 9.89
CA ARG A 96 13.25 23.12 9.40
C ARG A 96 12.52 24.15 10.25
N ARG A 97 11.28 23.88 10.69
CA ARG A 97 10.54 24.78 11.60
C ARG A 97 11.25 24.95 12.95
N LEU A 98 11.99 23.93 13.39
CA LEU A 98 12.79 23.96 14.61
C LEU A 98 14.19 24.57 14.40
N GLY A 99 14.54 24.98 13.18
CA GLY A 99 15.84 25.55 12.85
C GLY A 99 16.99 24.55 12.79
N LEU A 100 16.69 23.25 12.72
CA LEU A 100 17.73 22.22 12.66
C LEU A 100 18.41 22.19 11.29
N THR A 101 19.72 22.02 11.31
CA THR A 101 20.50 21.67 10.11
C THR A 101 20.24 20.21 9.73
N LEU A 102 20.56 19.84 8.47
CA LEU A 102 20.48 18.45 8.02
C LEU A 102 21.31 17.50 8.89
N THR A 103 22.52 17.95 9.30
CA THR A 103 23.43 17.17 10.13
C THR A 103 22.84 16.87 11.50
N GLU A 104 22.20 17.85 12.14
CA GLU A 104 21.57 17.66 13.45
C GLU A 104 20.32 16.79 13.36
N ALA A 105 19.49 17.02 12.35
CA ALA A 105 18.31 16.21 12.08
C ALA A 105 18.70 14.73 11.90
N ARG A 106 19.63 14.44 11.00
CA ARG A 106 20.10 13.06 10.77
C ARG A 106 20.65 12.39 12.03
N ARG A 107 21.47 13.10 12.81
CA ARG A 107 22.01 12.59 14.09
C ARG A 107 20.90 12.17 15.06
N LEU A 108 19.78 12.90 15.12
CA LEU A 108 18.65 12.53 15.99
C LEU A 108 17.97 11.23 15.52
N VAL A 109 17.80 11.05 14.21
CA VAL A 109 17.27 9.80 13.65
C VAL A 109 18.19 8.63 13.99
N ASP A 110 19.49 8.79 13.75
CA ASP A 110 20.50 7.77 14.02
C ASP A 110 20.51 7.36 15.51
N GLN A 111 20.37 8.32 16.43
CA GLN A 111 20.31 8.06 17.88
C GLN A 111 19.03 7.36 18.33
N SER A 112 17.92 7.59 17.62
CA SER A 112 16.62 6.98 17.93
C SER A 112 16.41 5.59 17.32
N TRP A 113 17.32 5.16 16.44
CA TRP A 113 17.24 3.89 15.73
C TRP A 113 17.82 2.75 16.59
N THR A 114 16.96 2.08 17.36
CA THR A 114 17.27 0.83 18.10
C THR A 114 16.84 -0.37 17.28
#